data_AF-A0A6J8A0A6-F1
#
_entry.id   AF-A0A6J8A0A6-F1
#
_cell.length_a   1.000
_cell.length_b   1.000
_cell.length_c   1.000
_cell.angle_alpha   90.00
_cell.angle_beta   90.00
_cell.angle_gamma   90.00
#
_symmetry.space_group_name_H-M   'P 1'
#
loop_
_entity.id
_entity.type
_entity.pdbx_description
1 polymer ?
#
loop_
_entity_poly.entity_id
_entity_poly.type
_entity_poly.pdbx_seq_one_letter_code
_entity_poly.pdbx_strand_id
1 'polypeptide(L)'
;MDEKPSTSGGIDHSILQELRDEIDVSTERCQQVHLHAKHPEVTAKLSDNQKRWLVVGICLHRIISPAIRKYVVPILIEMYKELTCYHKIDSQSYQTHLQRYQPTGAHLNYEAVNNNRATYGYQKAMYDYTIKSVVDLSKLFLHTHMTHYTGFDETCDISTLLGLIINIDKFPTVVKSNAKYVREDIRNPWAHCDFTEWDDVKYSDSFQQMEKVVKDLCLNFNEVNQIIQAMKKMKINAKPADLDDNEKRWLVVGICLHTVIIPALRKYVVPILTELYNELTLKHKIDTQTYSTHLKQYPPHVYLNYEAVNNNKAKYGNQKANIDKFPPVVKSDAEDVRGNIRNPWARCKCTEWDAVKYNISLRLIELVKDLNLNLNEENQLIGKMKKWEKNGENILSTIFKIEPATDKDEVEMNRQQEDKNEGICNYFKREI
;
A
#
# COMPACT_ATOMS: atom_id res chain seq x y z
N MET A 1 22.23 39.26 38.98
CA MET A 1 21.26 38.17 38.77
C MET A 1 21.89 37.25 37.75
N ASP A 2 22.48 36.17 38.22
CA ASP A 2 23.15 35.19 37.37
C ASP A 2 22.11 34.26 36.74
N GLU A 3 21.97 34.30 35.42
CA GLU A 3 21.19 33.33 34.67
C GLU A 3 21.97 32.01 34.56
N LYS A 4 21.39 30.95 35.14
CA LYS A 4 21.90 29.59 34.99
C LYS A 4 21.72 29.09 33.55
N PRO A 5 22.70 28.38 32.96
CA PRO A 5 22.51 27.72 31.68
C PRO A 5 21.51 26.55 31.81
N SER A 6 20.56 26.52 30.89
CA SER A 6 19.64 25.41 30.67
C SER A 6 20.42 24.13 30.32
N THR A 7 20.22 23.08 31.12
CA THR A 7 20.71 21.73 30.86
C THR A 7 20.04 21.19 29.60
N SER A 8 20.81 21.04 28.52
CA SER A 8 20.38 20.32 27.33
C SER A 8 20.07 18.87 27.72
N GLY A 9 18.82 18.45 27.55
CA GLY A 9 18.43 17.05 27.67
C GLY A 9 19.25 16.22 26.70
N GLY A 10 20.23 15.49 27.23
CA GLY A 10 20.92 14.44 26.50
C GLY A 10 19.89 13.40 26.06
N ILE A 11 19.96 12.99 24.80
CA ILE A 11 19.18 11.87 24.31
C ILE A 11 19.69 10.62 25.03
N ASP A 12 18.77 9.87 25.62
CA ASP A 12 19.05 8.66 26.36
C ASP A 12 19.75 7.63 25.44
N HIS A 13 20.95 7.22 25.84
CA HIS A 13 21.74 6.21 25.13
C HIS A 13 21.00 4.87 24.99
N SER A 14 19.94 4.63 25.79
CA SER A 14 19.05 3.48 25.65
C SER A 14 18.38 3.41 24.26
N ILE A 15 17.95 4.55 23.71
CA ILE A 15 17.22 4.61 22.42
C ILE A 15 18.12 4.25 21.24
N LEU A 16 19.41 4.62 21.29
CA LEU A 16 20.39 4.27 20.26
C LEU A 16 20.72 2.76 20.28
N GLN A 17 20.73 2.17 21.48
CA GLN A 17 20.92 0.73 21.62
C GLN A 17 19.68 -0.03 21.13
N GLU A 18 18.48 0.42 21.46
CA GLU A 18 17.22 -0.16 20.98
C GLU A 18 17.13 -0.17 19.44
N LEU A 19 17.50 0.93 18.76
CA LEU A 19 17.49 0.98 17.29
C LEU A 19 18.52 0.05 16.66
N ARG A 20 19.70 -0.10 17.28
CA ARG A 20 20.74 -1.01 16.80
C ARG A 20 20.31 -2.46 17.02
N ASP A 21 19.73 -2.75 18.19
CA ASP A 21 19.17 -4.06 18.52
C ASP A 21 17.99 -4.41 17.59
N GLU A 22 17.13 -3.46 17.21
CA GLU A 22 16.06 -3.69 16.22
C GLU A 22 16.60 -3.97 14.82
N ILE A 23 17.65 -3.26 14.38
CA ILE A 23 18.32 -3.52 13.09
C ILE A 23 18.96 -4.91 13.10
N ASP A 24 19.63 -5.27 14.19
CA ASP A 24 20.29 -6.56 14.34
C ASP A 24 19.26 -7.68 14.43
N VAL A 25 18.18 -7.52 15.19
CA VAL A 25 17.04 -8.47 15.26
C VAL A 25 16.34 -8.60 13.91
N SER A 26 16.12 -7.51 13.18
CA SER A 26 15.54 -7.56 11.83
C SER A 26 16.48 -8.27 10.84
N THR A 27 17.80 -8.13 11.01
CA THR A 27 18.82 -8.77 10.19
C THR A 27 18.91 -10.26 10.51
N GLU A 28 18.90 -10.63 11.79
CA GLU A 28 18.92 -12.02 12.27
C GLU A 28 17.62 -12.77 11.92
N ARG A 29 16.45 -12.14 12.06
CA ARG A 29 15.16 -12.71 11.58
C ARG A 29 15.21 -13.01 10.09
N CYS A 30 15.83 -12.14 9.28
CA CYS A 30 16.01 -12.38 7.85
C CYS A 30 16.99 -13.54 7.57
N GLN A 31 18.01 -13.74 8.41
CA GLN A 31 19.00 -14.81 8.25
C GLN A 31 18.52 -16.17 8.77
N GLN A 32 17.75 -16.21 9.87
CA GLN A 32 17.18 -17.45 10.42
C GLN A 32 16.18 -18.11 9.46
N VAL A 33 15.44 -17.33 8.67
CA VAL A 33 14.60 -17.86 7.58
C VAL A 33 15.44 -18.57 6.50
N HIS A 34 16.72 -18.23 6.34
CA HIS A 34 17.63 -18.83 5.35
C HIS A 34 18.41 -20.05 5.88
N LEU A 35 18.75 -20.10 7.17
CA LEU A 35 19.65 -21.13 7.72
C LEU A 35 19.01 -22.50 7.98
N HIS A 36 17.67 -22.62 8.00
CA HIS A 36 16.99 -23.91 8.17
C HIS A 36 16.73 -24.69 6.87
N ALA A 37 17.15 -24.19 5.70
CA ALA A 37 17.00 -24.90 4.44
C ALA A 37 18.26 -25.71 4.09
N LYS A 38 18.38 -26.94 4.62
CA LYS A 38 19.28 -27.96 4.04
C LYS A 38 18.83 -28.23 2.60
N HIS A 39 19.64 -27.83 1.61
CA HIS A 39 19.41 -27.96 0.16
C HIS A 39 18.51 -29.14 -0.25
N PRO A 40 17.23 -28.87 -0.59
CA PRO A 40 16.45 -29.70 -1.49
C PRO A 40 16.40 -28.96 -2.85
N GLU A 41 16.05 -29.66 -3.91
CA GLU A 41 15.67 -29.01 -5.17
C GLU A 41 14.68 -27.86 -4.87
N VAL A 42 15.07 -26.63 -5.22
CA VAL A 42 14.27 -25.41 -5.00
C VAL A 42 13.05 -25.45 -5.94
N THR A 43 12.05 -26.24 -5.57
CA THR A 43 10.67 -25.94 -5.90
C THR A 43 10.33 -24.69 -5.11
N ALA A 44 10.03 -23.59 -5.79
CA ALA A 44 9.69 -22.33 -5.15
C ALA A 44 8.30 -22.45 -4.52
N LYS A 45 8.22 -23.15 -3.38
CA LYS A 45 7.01 -23.27 -2.57
C LYS A 45 6.88 -21.98 -1.78
N LEU A 46 5.76 -21.28 -1.94
CA LEU A 46 5.44 -20.13 -1.10
C LEU A 46 5.23 -20.58 0.35
N SER A 47 5.72 -19.79 1.30
CA SER A 47 5.34 -19.91 2.71
C SER A 47 3.84 -19.65 2.89
N ASP A 48 3.26 -20.12 3.98
CA ASP A 48 1.83 -19.92 4.20
C ASP A 48 1.46 -18.44 4.38
N ASN A 49 2.33 -17.64 4.99
CA ASN A 49 2.12 -16.19 5.08
C ASN A 49 2.09 -15.51 3.71
N GLN A 50 2.96 -15.93 2.78
CA GLN A 50 2.92 -15.45 1.40
C GLN A 50 1.61 -15.83 0.71
N LYS A 51 1.09 -17.04 0.94
CA LYS A 51 -0.20 -17.46 0.39
C LYS A 51 -1.36 -16.64 0.97
N ARG A 52 -1.38 -16.43 2.29
CA ARG A 52 -2.39 -15.60 2.98
C ARG A 52 -2.42 -14.17 2.44
N TRP A 53 -1.24 -13.54 2.31
CA TRP A 53 -1.10 -12.22 1.70
C TRP A 53 -1.69 -12.15 0.28
N LEU A 54 -1.40 -13.16 -0.57
CA LEU A 54 -1.94 -13.22 -1.92
C LEU A 54 -3.47 -13.35 -1.94
N VAL A 55 -4.02 -14.25 -1.13
CA VAL A 55 -5.47 -14.49 -1.05
C VAL A 55 -6.22 -13.22 -0.62
N VAL A 56 -5.66 -12.48 0.36
CA VAL A 56 -6.21 -11.17 0.76
C VAL A 56 -6.17 -10.17 -0.40
N GLY A 57 -5.07 -10.08 -1.13
CA GLY A 57 -4.95 -9.24 -2.32
C GLY A 57 -6.00 -9.54 -3.39
N ILE A 58 -6.20 -10.81 -3.70
CA ILE A 58 -7.21 -11.27 -4.66
C ILE A 58 -8.61 -10.88 -4.16
N CYS A 59 -8.91 -11.09 -2.88
CA CYS A 59 -10.20 -10.75 -2.29
C CYS A 59 -10.48 -9.24 -2.36
N LEU A 60 -9.49 -8.41 -1.96
CA LEU A 60 -9.58 -6.95 -2.06
C LEU A 60 -9.91 -6.51 -3.48
N HIS A 61 -9.22 -7.09 -4.47
CA HIS A 61 -9.39 -6.68 -5.86
C HIS A 61 -10.69 -7.20 -6.50
N ARG A 62 -10.93 -8.51 -6.47
CA ARG A 62 -12.01 -9.14 -7.25
C ARG A 62 -13.38 -9.05 -6.59
N ILE A 63 -13.41 -9.00 -5.26
CA ILE A 63 -14.65 -9.13 -4.50
C ILE A 63 -15.00 -7.79 -3.85
N ILE A 64 -14.06 -7.21 -3.09
CA ILE A 64 -14.34 -6.00 -2.32
C ILE A 64 -14.40 -4.76 -3.22
N SER A 65 -13.47 -4.59 -4.17
CA SER A 65 -13.45 -3.39 -5.01
C SER A 65 -14.75 -3.20 -5.82
N PRO A 66 -15.30 -4.22 -6.50
CA PRO A 66 -16.56 -4.07 -7.22
C PRO A 66 -17.75 -3.76 -6.29
N ALA A 67 -17.80 -4.38 -5.10
CA ALA A 67 -18.84 -4.12 -4.11
C ALA A 67 -18.83 -2.67 -3.63
N ILE A 68 -17.65 -2.16 -3.25
CA ILE A 68 -17.50 -0.77 -2.80
C ILE A 68 -17.81 0.20 -3.95
N ARG A 69 -17.33 -0.09 -5.16
CA ARG A 69 -17.59 0.74 -6.35
C ARG A 69 -19.09 0.88 -6.60
N LYS A 70 -19.84 -0.22 -6.54
CA LYS A 70 -21.30 -0.22 -6.73
C LYS A 70 -22.02 0.65 -5.70
N TYR A 71 -21.52 0.67 -4.47
CA TYR A 71 -22.06 1.52 -3.40
C TYR A 71 -21.68 3.00 -3.55
N VAL A 72 -20.43 3.30 -3.91
CA VAL A 72 -19.89 4.67 -3.98
C VAL A 72 -20.46 5.47 -5.16
N VAL A 73 -20.61 4.86 -6.33
CA VAL A 73 -20.96 5.58 -7.57
C VAL A 73 -22.31 6.31 -7.50
N PRO A 74 -23.42 5.69 -7.05
CA PRO A 74 -24.70 6.38 -6.94
C PRO A 74 -24.65 7.62 -6.05
N ILE A 75 -23.97 7.54 -4.90
CA ILE A 75 -23.80 8.66 -3.95
C ILE A 75 -23.04 9.82 -4.61
N LEU A 76 -21.99 9.52 -5.38
CA LEU A 76 -21.24 10.55 -6.10
C LEU A 76 -22.06 11.20 -7.23
N ILE A 77 -22.93 10.43 -7.91
CA ILE A 77 -23.83 10.97 -8.94
C ILE A 77 -24.79 11.99 -8.32
N GLU A 78 -25.39 11.67 -7.17
CA GLU A 78 -26.29 12.59 -6.47
C GLU A 78 -25.55 13.82 -5.96
N MET A 79 -24.39 13.62 -5.34
CA MET A 79 -23.52 14.71 -4.88
C MET A 79 -23.10 15.64 -6.04
N TYR A 80 -22.79 15.10 -7.21
CA TYR A 80 -22.47 15.90 -8.40
C TYR A 80 -23.64 16.79 -8.80
N LYS A 81 -24.87 16.24 -8.86
CA LYS A 81 -26.07 17.02 -9.18
C LYS A 81 -26.31 18.15 -8.17
N GLU A 82 -26.15 17.88 -6.88
CA GLU A 82 -26.27 18.89 -5.82
C GLU A 82 -25.23 20.01 -6.00
N LEU A 83 -23.96 19.66 -6.19
CA LEU A 83 -22.87 20.64 -6.34
C LEU A 83 -23.00 21.45 -7.65
N THR A 84 -23.47 20.83 -8.73
CA THR A 84 -23.85 21.55 -9.95
C THR A 84 -24.99 22.53 -9.68
N CYS A 85 -26.02 22.13 -8.93
CA CYS A 85 -27.15 22.99 -8.63
C CYS A 85 -26.75 24.23 -7.80
N TYR A 86 -26.08 24.00 -6.66
CA TYR A 86 -25.82 25.02 -5.64
C TYR A 86 -24.50 25.77 -5.84
N HIS A 87 -23.48 25.12 -6.37
CA HIS A 87 -22.13 25.69 -6.50
C HIS A 87 -21.69 25.90 -7.94
N LYS A 88 -22.52 25.53 -8.93
CA LYS A 88 -22.19 25.63 -10.37
C LYS A 88 -20.84 25.00 -10.70
N ILE A 89 -20.53 23.87 -10.04
CA ILE A 89 -19.20 23.24 -10.08
C ILE A 89 -18.74 22.86 -11.51
N ASP A 90 -19.69 22.73 -12.42
CA ASP A 90 -19.55 22.47 -13.85
C ASP A 90 -19.27 23.71 -14.70
N SER A 91 -19.14 24.91 -14.10
CA SER A 91 -18.88 26.16 -14.81
C SER A 91 -18.01 27.15 -14.02
N GLN A 92 -17.30 26.66 -13.00
CA GLN A 92 -16.44 27.49 -12.16
C GLN A 92 -15.19 27.99 -12.90
N SER A 93 -14.72 29.18 -12.51
CA SER A 93 -13.46 29.76 -12.96
C SER A 93 -12.48 29.88 -11.79
N TYR A 94 -11.25 30.31 -12.06
CA TYR A 94 -10.25 30.56 -11.00
C TYR A 94 -10.76 31.48 -9.88
N GLN A 95 -11.59 32.48 -10.20
CA GLN A 95 -12.10 33.43 -9.20
C GLN A 95 -13.29 32.88 -8.40
N THR A 96 -14.05 31.95 -8.97
CA THR A 96 -15.34 31.49 -8.41
C THR A 96 -15.32 30.04 -7.93
N HIS A 97 -14.21 29.32 -8.10
CA HIS A 97 -14.14 27.91 -7.76
C HIS A 97 -14.28 27.63 -6.25
N LEU A 98 -14.86 26.46 -5.96
CA LEU A 98 -15.06 26.00 -4.61
C LEU A 98 -13.75 25.48 -4.00
N GLN A 99 -12.99 26.33 -3.32
CA GLN A 99 -11.69 25.91 -2.74
C GLN A 99 -11.81 24.83 -1.66
N ARG A 100 -12.90 24.86 -0.88
CA ARG A 100 -13.14 23.95 0.24
C ARG A 100 -14.54 23.38 0.20
N TYR A 101 -14.66 22.12 0.56
CA TYR A 101 -15.94 21.47 0.78
C TYR A 101 -16.37 21.63 2.24
N GLN A 102 -17.35 22.51 2.48
CA GLN A 102 -17.71 22.96 3.83
C GLN A 102 -18.13 21.84 4.80
N PRO A 103 -18.86 20.78 4.39
CA PRO A 103 -19.25 19.72 5.32
C PRO A 103 -18.08 19.03 6.04
N THR A 104 -16.89 18.97 5.41
CA THR A 104 -15.69 18.36 6.00
C THR A 104 -14.52 19.35 6.16
N GLY A 105 -14.65 20.57 5.63
CA GLY A 105 -13.56 21.54 5.51
C GLY A 105 -12.44 21.14 4.54
N ALA A 106 -12.60 20.03 3.81
CA ALA A 106 -11.58 19.46 2.93
C ALA A 106 -11.22 20.42 1.78
N HIS A 107 -9.92 20.53 1.49
CA HIS A 107 -9.45 21.24 0.30
C HIS A 107 -9.73 20.43 -0.95
N LEU A 108 -10.34 21.06 -1.96
CA LEU A 108 -10.63 20.41 -3.23
C LEU A 108 -9.41 20.41 -4.16
N ASN A 109 -9.09 19.23 -4.66
CA ASN A 109 -7.87 18.97 -5.42
C ASN A 109 -8.02 19.27 -6.92
N TYR A 110 -8.11 20.55 -7.29
CA TYR A 110 -8.23 20.94 -8.70
C TYR A 110 -6.99 20.66 -9.55
N GLU A 111 -5.81 20.40 -8.96
CA GLU A 111 -4.64 19.99 -9.75
C GLU A 111 -4.81 18.58 -10.35
N ALA A 112 -5.70 17.76 -9.77
CA ALA A 112 -5.93 16.38 -10.18
C ALA A 112 -6.98 16.18 -11.29
N VAL A 113 -7.69 17.24 -11.69
CA VAL A 113 -8.72 17.22 -12.74
C VAL A 113 -8.24 17.96 -13.99
N ASN A 114 -8.90 17.72 -15.14
CA ASN A 114 -8.64 18.41 -16.40
C ASN A 114 -7.18 18.44 -16.86
N ASN A 115 -6.35 17.49 -16.38
CA ASN A 115 -4.90 17.48 -16.60
C ASN A 115 -4.18 18.76 -16.13
N ASN A 116 -4.78 19.52 -15.20
CA ASN A 116 -4.32 20.84 -14.79
C ASN A 116 -2.85 20.86 -14.35
N ARG A 117 -2.45 19.90 -13.51
CA ARG A 117 -1.07 19.81 -13.02
C ARG A 117 -0.05 19.59 -14.14
N ALA A 118 -0.37 18.75 -15.12
CA ALA A 118 0.55 18.43 -16.21
C ALA A 118 0.62 19.57 -17.23
N THR A 119 -0.50 20.23 -17.51
CA THR A 119 -0.57 21.32 -18.50
C THR A 119 0.02 22.63 -17.96
N TYR A 120 -0.34 23.03 -16.73
CA TYR A 120 -0.03 24.35 -16.20
C TYR A 120 0.94 24.34 -15.01
N GLY A 121 1.40 23.16 -14.59
CA GLY A 121 2.32 23.03 -13.45
C GLY A 121 1.70 23.61 -12.18
N TYR A 122 2.40 24.56 -11.55
CA TYR A 122 1.94 25.25 -10.34
C TYR A 122 1.17 26.56 -10.62
N GLN A 123 0.92 26.89 -11.88
CA GLN A 123 0.20 28.12 -12.27
C GLN A 123 -1.31 27.95 -12.10
N LYS A 124 -1.76 27.90 -10.84
CA LYS A 124 -3.17 27.61 -10.47
C LYS A 124 -4.17 28.57 -11.11
N ALA A 125 -3.78 29.80 -11.42
CA ALA A 125 -4.64 30.77 -12.10
C ALA A 125 -5.04 30.35 -13.53
N MET A 126 -4.28 29.45 -14.16
CA MET A 126 -4.53 28.95 -15.52
C MET A 126 -5.29 27.61 -15.56
N TYR A 127 -5.58 27.01 -14.39
CA TYR A 127 -6.29 25.74 -14.34
C TYR A 127 -7.72 25.87 -14.90
N ASP A 128 -8.20 24.79 -15.51
CA ASP A 128 -9.61 24.60 -15.82
C ASP A 128 -10.32 24.07 -14.56
N TYR A 129 -11.16 24.92 -13.97
CA TYR A 129 -11.92 24.64 -12.75
C TYR A 129 -13.29 24.01 -13.02
N THR A 130 -13.62 23.74 -14.29
CA THR A 130 -14.87 23.11 -14.71
C THR A 130 -14.86 21.63 -14.37
N ILE A 131 -15.77 21.15 -13.53
CA ILE A 131 -15.92 19.71 -13.28
C ILE A 131 -16.90 19.13 -14.27
N LYS A 132 -16.39 18.30 -15.19
CA LYS A 132 -17.14 17.83 -16.37
C LYS A 132 -17.86 16.50 -16.13
N SER A 133 -17.52 15.80 -15.06
CA SER A 133 -18.00 14.45 -14.81
C SER A 133 -17.95 14.09 -13.33
N VAL A 134 -18.66 13.01 -12.96
CA VAL A 134 -18.59 12.40 -11.64
C VAL A 134 -17.18 11.85 -11.33
N VAL A 135 -16.46 11.42 -12.37
CA VAL A 135 -15.06 10.99 -12.25
C VAL A 135 -14.19 12.18 -11.83
N ASP A 136 -14.31 13.34 -12.48
CA ASP A 136 -13.58 14.55 -12.09
C ASP A 136 -13.96 15.01 -10.68
N LEU A 137 -15.25 14.98 -10.34
CA LEU A 137 -15.69 15.30 -8.98
C LEU A 137 -14.96 14.45 -7.94
N SER A 138 -14.92 13.14 -8.15
CA SER A 138 -14.30 12.22 -7.19
C SER A 138 -12.80 12.50 -7.00
N LYS A 139 -12.08 12.92 -8.05
CA LYS A 139 -10.67 13.28 -7.97
C LYS A 139 -10.40 14.49 -7.06
N LEU A 140 -11.37 15.40 -6.91
CA LEU A 140 -11.23 16.55 -6.01
C LEU A 140 -11.07 16.14 -4.54
N PHE A 141 -11.59 14.98 -4.12
CA PHE A 141 -11.56 14.50 -2.74
C PHE A 141 -10.37 13.59 -2.41
N LEU A 142 -9.42 13.46 -3.34
CA LEU A 142 -8.34 12.51 -3.26
C LEU A 142 -6.98 13.18 -3.41
N HIS A 143 -5.95 12.54 -2.89
CA HIS A 143 -4.58 12.95 -3.18
C HIS A 143 -4.22 12.65 -4.64
N THR A 144 -3.41 13.50 -5.25
CA THR A 144 -3.05 13.45 -6.68
C THR A 144 -2.45 12.11 -7.13
N HIS A 145 -1.78 11.37 -6.25
CA HIS A 145 -1.24 10.05 -6.58
C HIS A 145 -2.29 8.93 -6.66
N MET A 146 -3.54 9.20 -6.27
CA MET A 146 -4.69 8.29 -6.29
C MET A 146 -5.63 8.58 -7.49
N THR A 147 -5.42 9.66 -8.23
CA THR A 147 -6.40 10.15 -9.24
C THR A 147 -6.12 9.68 -10.67
N HIS A 148 -5.31 8.64 -10.84
CA HIS A 148 -4.88 8.11 -12.15
C HIS A 148 -5.89 7.16 -12.81
N TYR A 149 -7.16 7.19 -12.40
CA TYR A 149 -8.23 6.39 -12.99
C TYR A 149 -9.02 7.21 -14.01
N THR A 150 -9.55 6.51 -15.01
CA THR A 150 -10.31 7.11 -16.13
C THR A 150 -11.81 6.94 -15.97
N GLY A 151 -12.23 5.95 -15.19
CA GLY A 151 -13.64 5.66 -14.91
C GLY A 151 -13.81 4.95 -13.57
N PHE A 152 -15.07 4.76 -13.16
CA PHE A 152 -15.41 3.83 -12.07
C PHE A 152 -15.48 2.42 -12.63
N ASP A 153 -14.33 1.91 -13.04
CA ASP A 153 -14.11 0.60 -13.63
C ASP A 153 -12.83 0.01 -12.98
N GLU A 154 -12.22 -1.00 -13.59
CA GLU A 154 -11.01 -1.65 -13.11
C GLU A 154 -9.81 -0.68 -12.97
N THR A 155 -9.86 0.51 -13.59
CA THR A 155 -8.84 1.54 -13.41
C THR A 155 -8.96 2.27 -12.07
N CYS A 156 -10.12 2.23 -11.41
CA CYS A 156 -10.38 2.81 -10.10
C CYS A 156 -10.09 1.78 -9.00
N ASP A 157 -8.91 1.93 -8.39
CA ASP A 157 -8.42 1.00 -7.38
C ASP A 157 -9.13 1.13 -6.02
N ILE A 158 -8.98 0.10 -5.19
CA ILE A 158 -9.59 0.07 -3.86
C ILE A 158 -9.11 1.19 -2.93
N SER A 159 -7.87 1.67 -3.09
CA SER A 159 -7.39 2.79 -2.27
C SER A 159 -8.14 4.06 -2.57
N THR A 160 -8.44 4.29 -3.85
CA THR A 160 -9.26 5.39 -4.35
C THR A 160 -10.67 5.28 -3.78
N LEU A 161 -11.31 4.13 -3.91
CA LEU A 161 -12.67 3.89 -3.40
C LEU A 161 -12.78 4.09 -1.89
N LEU A 162 -11.85 3.52 -1.11
CA LEU A 162 -11.81 3.72 0.34
C LEU A 162 -11.52 5.18 0.71
N GLY A 163 -10.65 5.85 -0.05
CA GLY A 163 -10.36 7.27 0.13
C GLY A 163 -11.60 8.16 -0.05
N LEU A 164 -12.43 7.86 -1.06
CA LEU A 164 -13.68 8.59 -1.30
C LEU A 164 -14.65 8.44 -0.14
N ILE A 165 -14.84 7.21 0.35
CA ILE A 165 -15.69 6.94 1.51
C ILE A 165 -15.21 7.77 2.72
N ILE A 166 -13.92 7.74 3.01
CA ILE A 166 -13.35 8.41 4.19
C ILE A 166 -13.49 9.94 4.11
N ASN A 167 -13.33 10.53 2.92
CA ASN A 167 -13.22 11.98 2.76
C ASN A 167 -14.54 12.71 2.50
N ILE A 168 -15.60 11.99 2.15
CA ILE A 168 -16.92 12.57 1.82
C ILE A 168 -17.87 12.37 3.01
N ASP A 169 -18.68 13.38 3.32
CA ASP A 169 -19.65 13.39 4.44
C ASP A 169 -20.93 12.60 4.13
N LYS A 170 -21.28 12.44 2.86
CA LYS A 170 -22.45 11.67 2.40
C LYS A 170 -22.42 10.19 2.80
N PHE A 171 -21.27 9.67 3.23
CA PHE A 171 -21.13 8.31 3.72
C PHE A 171 -21.35 8.23 5.24
N PRO A 172 -22.10 7.24 5.74
CA PRO A 172 -22.33 7.06 7.17
C PRO A 172 -21.03 6.85 7.96
N THR A 173 -20.95 7.41 9.17
CA THR A 173 -19.75 7.33 10.04
C THR A 173 -19.24 5.91 10.27
N VAL A 174 -20.14 4.93 10.39
CA VAL A 174 -19.78 3.51 10.56
C VAL A 174 -19.04 2.98 9.32
N VAL A 175 -19.56 3.26 8.12
CA VAL A 175 -18.95 2.88 6.84
C VAL A 175 -17.58 3.56 6.69
N LYS A 176 -17.47 4.83 7.08
CA LYS A 176 -16.20 5.57 7.06
C LYS A 176 -15.14 4.95 7.96
N SER A 177 -15.54 4.55 9.17
CA SER A 177 -14.64 3.94 10.15
C SER A 177 -14.13 2.58 9.66
N ASN A 178 -15.03 1.75 9.13
CA ASN A 178 -14.66 0.44 8.60
C ASN A 178 -13.83 0.55 7.31
N ALA A 179 -14.13 1.52 6.42
CA ALA A 179 -13.31 1.80 5.25
C ALA A 179 -11.90 2.29 5.63
N LYS A 180 -11.80 3.11 6.68
CA LYS A 180 -10.50 3.53 7.23
C LYS A 180 -9.69 2.34 7.73
N TYR A 181 -10.28 1.44 8.50
CA TYR A 181 -9.63 0.22 8.95
C TYR A 181 -9.15 -0.64 7.78
N VAL A 182 -10.02 -0.94 6.81
CA VAL A 182 -9.61 -1.74 5.64
C VAL A 182 -8.48 -1.07 4.86
N ARG A 183 -8.47 0.27 4.78
CA ARG A 183 -7.39 1.01 4.13
C ARG A 183 -6.07 0.91 4.90
N GLU A 184 -6.10 1.22 6.18
CA GLU A 184 -4.91 1.39 7.03
C GLU A 184 -4.32 0.04 7.47
N ASP A 185 -5.16 -0.91 7.86
CA ASP A 185 -4.74 -2.16 8.49
C ASP A 185 -4.70 -3.35 7.54
N ILE A 186 -5.32 -3.27 6.35
CA ILE A 186 -5.37 -4.41 5.43
C ILE A 186 -4.71 -4.06 4.10
N ARG A 187 -5.26 -3.08 3.38
CA ARG A 187 -4.81 -2.74 2.03
C ARG A 187 -3.39 -2.15 2.03
N ASN A 188 -3.08 -1.25 2.95
CA ASN A 188 -1.76 -0.62 3.00
C ASN A 188 -0.66 -1.63 3.36
N PRO A 189 -0.79 -2.45 4.43
CA PRO A 189 0.13 -3.56 4.69
C PRO A 189 0.24 -4.52 3.51
N TRP A 190 -0.88 -4.77 2.81
CA TRP A 190 -0.85 -5.64 1.63
C TRP A 190 0.00 -5.04 0.50
N ALA A 191 -0.13 -3.73 0.22
CA ALA A 191 0.64 -3.04 -0.81
C ALA A 191 2.09 -2.72 -0.41
N HIS A 192 2.39 -2.77 0.89
CA HIS A 192 3.70 -2.54 1.50
C HIS A 192 4.17 -3.78 2.27
N CYS A 193 4.09 -4.93 1.59
CA CYS A 193 4.17 -6.23 2.22
C CYS A 193 5.41 -6.47 3.10
N ASP A 194 5.13 -6.78 4.37
CA ASP A 194 5.96 -7.59 5.25
C ASP A 194 5.27 -8.95 5.44
N PHE A 195 5.88 -10.03 4.94
CA PHE A 195 5.29 -11.37 5.05
C PHE A 195 5.15 -11.87 6.49
N THR A 196 5.90 -11.32 7.44
CA THR A 196 5.79 -11.74 8.85
C THR A 196 4.48 -11.30 9.49
N GLU A 197 3.86 -10.23 8.99
CA GLU A 197 2.57 -9.73 9.46
C GLU A 197 1.38 -10.59 9.00
N TRP A 198 1.53 -11.42 7.96
CA TRP A 198 0.44 -12.20 7.37
C TRP A 198 0.32 -13.59 7.99
N ASP A 199 0.30 -13.66 9.33
CA ASP A 199 0.00 -14.88 10.06
C ASP A 199 -1.50 -15.24 10.00
N ASP A 200 -1.90 -16.34 10.65
CA ASP A 200 -3.30 -16.78 10.69
C ASP A 200 -4.24 -15.77 11.36
N VAL A 201 -3.76 -15.06 12.38
CA VAL A 201 -4.55 -14.08 13.14
C VAL A 201 -4.86 -12.89 12.24
N LYS A 202 -3.84 -12.29 11.62
CA LYS A 202 -4.01 -11.16 10.70
C LYS A 202 -4.86 -11.53 9.51
N TYR A 203 -4.67 -12.74 8.97
CA TYR A 203 -5.46 -13.25 7.86
C TYR A 203 -6.94 -13.37 8.22
N SER A 204 -7.26 -13.96 9.36
CA SER A 204 -8.64 -14.12 9.82
C SER A 204 -9.30 -12.76 10.12
N ASP A 205 -8.62 -11.87 10.85
CA ASP A 205 -9.12 -10.52 11.14
C ASP A 205 -9.38 -9.75 9.84
N SER A 206 -8.46 -9.82 8.87
CA SER A 206 -8.64 -9.15 7.58
C SER A 206 -9.96 -9.53 6.89
N PHE A 207 -10.32 -10.82 6.88
CA PHE A 207 -11.58 -11.28 6.31
C PHE A 207 -12.80 -10.82 7.10
N GLN A 208 -12.73 -10.86 8.44
CA GLN A 208 -13.82 -10.37 9.30
C GLN A 208 -14.09 -8.88 9.09
N GLN A 209 -13.05 -8.08 8.95
CA GLN A 209 -13.15 -6.63 8.81
C GLN A 209 -13.62 -6.22 7.40
N MET A 210 -13.17 -6.94 6.37
CA MET A 210 -13.74 -6.80 5.02
C MET A 210 -15.23 -7.20 5.00
N GLU A 211 -15.64 -8.23 5.74
CA GLU A 211 -17.04 -8.65 5.84
C GLU A 211 -17.89 -7.57 6.53
N LYS A 212 -17.40 -6.94 7.59
CA LYS A 212 -18.07 -5.80 8.24
C LYS A 212 -18.29 -4.65 7.25
N VAL A 213 -17.27 -4.28 6.46
CA VAL A 213 -17.45 -3.26 5.41
C VAL A 213 -18.59 -3.65 4.49
N VAL A 214 -18.60 -4.87 3.94
CA VAL A 214 -19.63 -5.34 3.00
C VAL A 214 -21.03 -5.29 3.61
N LYS A 215 -21.18 -5.67 4.88
CA LYS A 215 -22.46 -5.61 5.61
C LYS A 215 -22.98 -4.18 5.79
N ASP A 216 -22.08 -3.21 5.91
CA ASP A 216 -22.44 -1.81 6.09
C ASP A 216 -22.60 -1.06 4.75
N LEU A 217 -22.14 -1.64 3.64
CA LEU A 217 -22.53 -1.15 2.32
C LEU A 217 -24.04 -1.40 2.21
N CYS A 218 -24.85 -0.35 2.05
CA CYS A 218 -26.32 -0.45 1.92
C CYS A 218 -26.76 -1.10 0.59
N LEU A 219 -26.13 -2.21 0.20
CA LEU A 219 -26.51 -3.10 -0.89
C LEU A 219 -27.71 -3.95 -0.46
N ASN A 220 -28.39 -4.56 -1.42
CA ASN A 220 -29.50 -5.45 -1.05
C ASN A 220 -28.98 -6.73 -0.39
N PHE A 221 -29.83 -7.34 0.45
CA PHE A 221 -29.47 -8.50 1.26
C PHE A 221 -28.92 -9.68 0.44
N ASN A 222 -29.48 -9.93 -0.74
CA ASN A 222 -29.02 -11.02 -1.61
C ASN A 222 -27.61 -10.78 -2.12
N GLU A 223 -27.31 -9.55 -2.52
CA GLU A 223 -25.97 -9.16 -2.98
C GLU A 223 -24.94 -9.22 -1.85
N VAL A 224 -25.26 -8.69 -0.67
CA VAL A 224 -24.39 -8.81 0.52
C VAL A 224 -24.05 -10.27 0.79
N ASN A 225 -25.05 -11.15 0.79
CA ASN A 225 -24.83 -12.58 1.01
C ASN A 225 -23.98 -13.22 -0.09
N GLN A 226 -24.21 -12.89 -1.36
CA GLN A 226 -23.39 -13.40 -2.46
C GLN A 226 -21.92 -12.98 -2.32
N ILE A 227 -21.67 -11.73 -1.95
CA ILE A 227 -20.33 -11.20 -1.73
C ILE A 227 -19.66 -11.92 -0.55
N ILE A 228 -20.35 -12.06 0.58
CA ILE A 228 -19.83 -12.76 1.77
C ILE A 228 -19.53 -14.22 1.44
N GLN A 229 -20.39 -14.91 0.69
CA GLN A 229 -20.14 -16.29 0.28
C GLN A 229 -18.94 -16.40 -0.68
N ALA A 230 -18.77 -15.45 -1.59
CA ALA A 230 -17.60 -15.38 -2.45
C ALA A 230 -16.31 -15.17 -1.62
N MET A 231 -16.35 -14.30 -0.60
CA MET A 231 -15.23 -14.09 0.32
C MET A 231 -14.89 -15.36 1.10
N LYS A 232 -15.89 -16.06 1.66
CA LYS A 232 -15.69 -17.32 2.39
C LYS A 232 -15.11 -18.41 1.48
N LYS A 233 -15.63 -18.53 0.26
CA LYS A 233 -15.08 -19.43 -0.76
C LYS A 233 -13.61 -19.08 -1.05
N MET A 234 -13.28 -17.78 -1.20
CA MET A 234 -11.91 -17.32 -1.43
C MET A 234 -11.01 -17.62 -0.22
N LYS A 235 -11.49 -17.45 1.01
CA LYS A 235 -10.74 -17.70 2.25
C LYS A 235 -10.30 -19.16 2.38
N ILE A 236 -11.19 -20.10 2.02
CA ILE A 236 -11.02 -21.54 2.28
C ILE A 236 -10.53 -22.29 1.04
N ASN A 237 -11.04 -21.95 -0.14
CA ASN A 237 -10.97 -22.77 -1.35
C ASN A 237 -10.77 -21.93 -2.62
N ALA A 238 -9.97 -20.88 -2.55
CA ALA A 238 -9.59 -20.16 -3.77
C ALA A 238 -8.89 -21.13 -4.74
N LYS A 239 -9.10 -21.00 -6.05
CA LYS A 239 -8.47 -21.86 -7.07
C LYS A 239 -7.87 -21.01 -8.20
N PRO A 240 -6.78 -21.46 -8.87
CA PRO A 240 -6.22 -20.72 -9.99
C PRO A 240 -7.19 -20.61 -11.16
N ALA A 241 -8.04 -21.63 -11.34
CA ALA A 241 -9.05 -21.66 -12.39
C ALA A 241 -10.14 -20.59 -12.23
N ASP A 242 -10.29 -20.02 -11.02
CA ASP A 242 -11.21 -18.91 -10.82
C ASP A 242 -10.64 -17.60 -11.40
N LEU A 243 -9.34 -17.51 -11.68
CA LEU A 243 -8.66 -16.30 -12.14
C LEU A 243 -8.56 -16.24 -13.66
N ASP A 244 -8.73 -15.04 -14.23
CA ASP A 244 -8.41 -14.81 -15.64
C ASP A 244 -6.89 -14.70 -15.87
N ASP A 245 -6.47 -14.70 -17.13
CA ASP A 245 -5.04 -14.70 -17.46
C ASP A 245 -4.31 -13.42 -17.05
N ASN A 246 -4.99 -12.29 -17.02
CA ASN A 246 -4.41 -11.02 -16.58
C ASN A 246 -4.22 -11.02 -15.06
N GLU A 247 -5.16 -11.58 -14.30
CA GLU A 247 -5.06 -11.77 -12.85
C GLU A 247 -3.94 -12.75 -12.49
N LYS A 248 -3.79 -13.84 -13.26
CA LYS A 248 -2.65 -14.77 -13.10
C LYS A 248 -1.32 -14.05 -13.33
N ARG A 249 -1.20 -13.26 -14.41
CA ARG A 249 0.01 -12.47 -14.70
C ARG A 249 0.30 -11.46 -13.60
N TRP A 250 -0.72 -10.73 -13.14
CA TRP A 250 -0.60 -9.78 -12.02
C TRP A 250 -0.07 -10.45 -10.75
N LEU A 251 -0.58 -11.64 -10.40
CA LEU A 251 -0.10 -12.40 -9.25
C LEU A 251 1.35 -12.85 -9.44
N VAL A 252 1.69 -13.41 -10.60
CA VAL A 252 3.05 -13.89 -10.91
C VAL A 252 4.06 -12.74 -10.77
N VAL A 253 3.73 -11.56 -11.30
CA VAL A 253 4.60 -10.39 -11.18
C VAL A 253 4.71 -9.91 -9.73
N GLY A 254 3.61 -9.87 -8.99
CA GLY A 254 3.63 -9.53 -7.56
C GLY A 254 4.52 -10.44 -6.74
N ILE A 255 4.38 -11.76 -6.97
CA ILE A 255 5.21 -12.75 -6.30
C ILE A 255 6.68 -12.57 -6.68
N CYS A 256 7.00 -12.41 -7.96
CA CYS A 256 8.36 -12.18 -8.42
C CYS A 256 8.97 -10.91 -7.77
N LEU A 257 8.20 -9.82 -7.75
CA LEU A 257 8.62 -8.55 -7.16
C LEU A 257 8.98 -8.72 -5.67
N HIS A 258 8.10 -9.36 -4.89
CA HIS A 258 8.27 -9.45 -3.44
C HIS A 258 9.19 -10.59 -2.97
N THR A 259 9.29 -11.68 -3.73
CA THR A 259 10.07 -12.87 -3.32
C THR A 259 11.45 -12.96 -3.97
N VAL A 260 11.67 -12.25 -5.08
CA VAL A 260 12.93 -12.29 -5.82
C VAL A 260 13.59 -10.91 -5.84
N ILE A 261 12.88 -9.90 -6.34
CA ILE A 261 13.47 -8.58 -6.64
C ILE A 261 13.72 -7.77 -5.38
N ILE A 262 12.74 -7.62 -4.49
CA ILE A 262 12.90 -6.83 -3.26
C ILE A 262 14.05 -7.38 -2.38
N PRO A 263 14.17 -8.70 -2.14
CA PRO A 263 15.34 -9.23 -1.42
C PRO A 263 16.68 -8.92 -2.08
N ALA A 264 16.77 -9.01 -3.42
CA ALA A 264 17.98 -8.67 -4.16
C ALA A 264 18.33 -7.17 -4.04
N LEU A 265 17.32 -6.30 -4.20
CA LEU A 265 17.47 -4.86 -4.01
C LEU A 265 17.92 -4.51 -2.59
N ARG A 266 17.37 -5.17 -1.56
CA ARG A 266 17.81 -4.95 -0.16
C ARG A 266 19.29 -5.29 0.02
N LYS A 267 19.74 -6.44 -0.49
CA LYS A 267 21.16 -6.84 -0.45
C LYS A 267 22.08 -5.82 -1.12
N TYR A 268 21.63 -5.23 -2.23
CA TYR A 268 22.39 -4.22 -2.96
C TYR A 268 22.39 -2.85 -2.26
N VAL A 269 21.23 -2.39 -1.79
CA VAL A 269 21.03 -1.03 -1.25
C VAL A 269 21.59 -0.88 0.17
N VAL A 270 21.44 -1.89 1.03
CA VAL A 270 21.82 -1.79 2.45
C VAL A 270 23.31 -1.46 2.65
N PRO A 271 24.28 -2.12 1.98
CA PRO A 271 25.68 -1.76 2.12
C PRO A 271 25.98 -0.31 1.71
N ILE A 272 25.39 0.16 0.60
CA ILE A 272 25.57 1.53 0.09
C ILE A 272 25.02 2.55 1.09
N LEU A 273 23.83 2.30 1.63
CA LEU A 273 23.23 3.15 2.66
C LEU A 273 24.04 3.13 3.96
N THR A 274 24.57 1.98 4.35
CA THR A 274 25.43 1.84 5.55
C THR A 274 26.70 2.66 5.40
N GLU A 275 27.36 2.58 4.24
CA GLU A 275 28.55 3.38 3.94
C GLU A 275 28.22 4.89 3.94
N LEU A 276 27.13 5.29 3.28
CA LEU A 276 26.66 6.68 3.29
C LEU A 276 26.35 7.18 4.71
N TYR A 277 25.68 6.35 5.51
CA TYR A 277 25.38 6.67 6.91
C TYR A 277 26.66 6.86 7.72
N ASN A 278 27.63 5.95 7.60
CA ASN A 278 28.91 6.05 8.29
C ASN A 278 29.69 7.31 7.86
N GLU A 279 29.70 7.62 6.56
CA GLU A 279 30.32 8.84 6.03
C GLU A 279 29.67 10.11 6.60
N LEU A 280 28.34 10.17 6.57
CA LEU A 280 27.57 11.30 7.10
C LEU A 280 27.75 11.44 8.61
N THR A 281 27.80 10.33 9.33
CA THR A 281 28.05 10.29 10.77
C THR A 281 29.45 10.80 11.08
N LEU A 282 30.47 10.35 10.33
CA LEU A 282 31.84 10.79 10.53
C LEU A 282 32.02 12.29 10.24
N LYS A 283 31.56 12.75 9.07
CA LYS A 283 31.81 14.11 8.54
C LYS A 283 30.86 15.16 9.11
N HIS A 284 29.60 14.80 9.32
CA HIS A 284 28.54 15.76 9.66
C HIS A 284 27.88 15.47 11.00
N LYS A 285 28.22 14.36 11.67
CA LYS A 285 27.64 13.99 12.97
C LYS A 285 26.11 13.86 12.92
N ILE A 286 25.57 13.34 11.81
CA ILE A 286 24.11 13.26 11.58
C ILE A 286 23.35 12.50 12.67
N ASP A 287 24.04 11.63 13.40
CA ASP A 287 23.57 10.83 14.53
C ASP A 287 23.40 11.64 15.83
N THR A 288 24.01 12.81 15.93
CA THR A 288 23.97 13.69 17.12
C THR A 288 23.41 15.08 16.83
N GLN A 289 22.95 15.32 15.59
CA GLN A 289 22.42 16.61 15.18
C GLN A 289 21.11 16.96 15.88
N THR A 290 20.92 18.25 16.12
CA THR A 290 19.68 18.82 16.67
C THR A 290 18.92 19.58 15.58
N TYR A 291 17.70 20.01 15.88
CA TYR A 291 16.89 20.81 14.94
C TYR A 291 17.64 22.03 14.38
N SER A 292 18.43 22.74 15.19
CA SER A 292 19.16 23.93 14.73
C SER A 292 20.43 23.60 13.95
N THR A 293 20.97 22.39 14.09
CA THR A 293 22.28 21.99 13.56
C THR A 293 22.21 20.90 12.49
N HIS A 294 21.01 20.46 12.10
CA HIS A 294 20.86 19.36 11.16
C HIS A 294 21.34 19.70 9.75
N LEU A 295 21.95 18.71 9.09
CA LEU A 295 22.46 18.80 7.73
C LEU A 295 21.28 18.78 6.76
N LYS A 296 20.89 19.94 6.21
CA LYS A 296 19.72 20.03 5.32
C LYS A 296 19.89 19.36 3.96
N GLN A 297 21.12 19.34 3.44
CA GLN A 297 21.41 18.84 2.09
C GLN A 297 22.68 17.98 2.06
N TYR A 298 22.63 16.90 1.28
CA TYR A 298 23.79 16.06 0.98
C TYR A 298 23.54 15.15 -0.24
N PRO A 299 24.30 15.26 -1.35
CA PRO A 299 25.23 16.34 -1.75
C PRO A 299 24.55 17.73 -1.88
N PRO A 300 25.27 18.83 -2.22
CA PRO A 300 24.62 20.09 -2.54
C PRO A 300 23.53 19.82 -3.57
N HIS A 301 22.31 20.33 -3.37
CA HIS A 301 21.11 20.07 -4.20
C HIS A 301 20.26 18.84 -3.86
N VAL A 302 20.70 17.97 -2.95
CA VAL A 302 19.89 16.84 -2.48
C VAL A 302 19.46 17.10 -1.06
N TYR A 303 18.16 17.32 -0.83
CA TYR A 303 17.67 17.56 0.51
C TYR A 303 17.43 16.25 1.27
N LEU A 304 17.91 16.19 2.51
CA LEU A 304 17.68 15.07 3.40
C LEU A 304 16.27 15.17 4.02
N ASN A 305 15.51 14.09 3.94
CA ASN A 305 14.13 14.06 4.42
C ASN A 305 14.05 13.67 5.91
N TYR A 306 14.33 14.62 6.81
CA TYR A 306 14.20 14.40 8.26
C TYR A 306 12.75 14.22 8.72
N GLU A 307 11.74 14.56 7.91
CA GLU A 307 10.33 14.33 8.26
C GLU A 307 10.00 12.84 8.38
N ALA A 308 10.65 12.04 7.53
CA ALA A 308 10.48 10.60 7.49
C ALA A 308 11.16 9.89 8.67
N VAL A 309 12.05 10.59 9.39
CA VAL A 309 12.76 10.06 10.57
C VAL A 309 11.97 10.41 11.82
N ASN A 310 11.72 9.41 12.68
CA ASN A 310 11.04 9.57 13.98
C ASN A 310 9.65 10.22 13.92
N ASN A 311 8.92 10.02 12.81
CA ASN A 311 7.55 10.55 12.63
C ASN A 311 7.43 12.08 12.81
N ASN A 312 8.47 12.86 12.46
CA ASN A 312 8.53 14.33 12.60
C ASN A 312 7.62 15.12 11.62
N LYS A 313 6.52 14.51 11.15
CA LYS A 313 5.65 14.93 10.04
C LYS A 313 5.01 16.32 10.19
N ALA A 314 5.08 16.93 11.37
CA ALA A 314 4.43 18.21 11.66
C ALA A 314 5.23 19.46 11.27
N LYS A 315 6.51 19.36 10.86
CA LYS A 315 7.40 20.55 10.77
C LYS A 315 8.05 20.88 9.43
N TYR A 316 8.08 19.98 8.46
CA TYR A 316 8.71 20.27 7.18
C TYR A 316 7.82 19.77 6.02
N GLY A 317 8.01 20.32 4.82
CA GLY A 317 7.26 19.94 3.63
C GLY A 317 8.01 18.98 2.72
N ASN A 318 7.31 17.98 2.19
CA ASN A 318 7.72 16.95 1.21
C ASN A 318 8.98 17.28 0.38
N GLN A 319 10.13 16.70 0.75
CA GLN A 319 11.35 16.71 -0.06
C GLN A 319 11.73 15.27 -0.47
N LYS A 320 12.08 15.09 -1.75
CA LYS A 320 12.64 13.84 -2.27
C LYS A 320 14.17 13.93 -2.26
N ALA A 321 14.84 13.02 -1.55
CA ALA A 321 16.28 12.86 -1.64
C ALA A 321 16.63 12.05 -2.90
N ASN A 322 17.61 12.51 -3.69
CA ASN A 322 18.21 11.77 -4.79
C ASN A 322 19.66 11.42 -4.40
N ILE A 323 19.95 10.16 -4.11
CA ILE A 323 21.30 9.77 -3.65
C ILE A 323 22.18 9.55 -4.88
N ASP A 324 23.23 10.36 -5.06
CA ASP A 324 24.17 10.26 -6.19
C ASP A 324 25.13 9.07 -6.14
N LYS A 325 25.09 8.25 -5.08
CA LYS A 325 25.90 7.03 -4.96
C LYS A 325 25.43 5.86 -5.85
N PHE A 326 24.23 5.91 -6.41
CA PHE A 326 23.74 4.84 -7.30
C PHE A 326 24.12 5.11 -8.77
N PRO A 327 24.55 4.09 -9.55
CA PRO A 327 24.80 4.25 -10.97
C PRO A 327 23.57 4.81 -11.72
N PRO A 328 23.74 5.71 -12.71
CA PRO A 328 22.62 6.29 -13.46
C PRO A 328 21.71 5.24 -14.10
N VAL A 329 22.29 4.13 -14.58
CA VAL A 329 21.53 3.02 -15.18
C VAL A 329 20.61 2.35 -14.14
N VAL A 330 21.13 2.05 -12.95
CA VAL A 330 20.33 1.49 -11.83
C VAL A 330 19.22 2.45 -11.41
N LYS A 331 19.48 3.76 -11.37
CA LYS A 331 18.44 4.76 -11.07
C LYS A 331 17.33 4.76 -12.12
N SER A 332 17.71 4.75 -13.41
CA SER A 332 16.77 4.71 -14.53
C SER A 332 15.90 3.45 -14.48
N ASP A 333 16.52 2.29 -14.31
CA ASP A 333 15.82 1.01 -14.27
C ASP A 333 14.97 0.87 -13.01
N ALA A 334 15.43 1.33 -11.85
CA ALA A 334 14.63 1.36 -10.64
C ALA A 334 13.39 2.27 -10.80
N GLU A 335 13.53 3.40 -11.49
CA GLU A 335 12.40 4.29 -11.77
C GLU A 335 11.41 3.69 -12.77
N ASP A 336 11.92 2.99 -13.79
CA ASP A 336 11.09 2.25 -14.73
C ASP A 336 10.31 1.13 -14.01
N VAL A 337 11.00 0.29 -13.22
CA VAL A 337 10.35 -0.76 -12.43
C VAL A 337 9.34 -0.17 -11.46
N ARG A 338 9.65 0.94 -10.80
CA ARG A 338 8.71 1.61 -9.88
C ARG A 338 7.47 2.11 -10.61
N GLY A 339 7.66 2.85 -11.70
CA GLY A 339 6.59 3.52 -12.45
C GLY A 339 5.75 2.58 -13.29
N ASN A 340 6.38 1.62 -13.96
CA ASN A 340 5.75 0.75 -14.95
C ASN A 340 5.38 -0.63 -14.41
N ILE A 341 5.95 -1.09 -13.30
CA ILE A 341 5.69 -2.43 -12.76
C ILE A 341 5.07 -2.35 -11.37
N ARG A 342 5.82 -1.86 -10.37
CA ARG A 342 5.40 -1.88 -8.96
C ARG A 342 4.16 -1.04 -8.69
N ASN A 343 4.11 0.19 -9.19
CA ASN A 343 2.97 1.08 -8.92
C ASN A 343 1.67 0.58 -9.58
N PRO A 344 1.66 0.17 -10.87
CA PRO A 344 0.49 -0.49 -11.47
C PRO A 344 0.07 -1.76 -10.72
N TRP A 345 1.04 -2.58 -10.28
CA TRP A 345 0.77 -3.80 -9.51
C TRP A 345 0.08 -3.48 -8.18
N ALA A 346 0.60 -2.52 -7.41
CA ALA A 346 0.07 -2.12 -6.10
C ALA A 346 -1.28 -1.39 -6.18
N ARG A 347 -1.62 -0.83 -7.36
CA ARG A 347 -2.95 -0.28 -7.66
C ARG A 347 -3.97 -1.36 -8.03
N CYS A 348 -3.60 -2.65 -8.00
CA CYS A 348 -4.50 -3.76 -8.32
C CYS A 348 -5.18 -3.61 -9.68
N LYS A 349 -4.51 -3.04 -10.69
CA LYS A 349 -5.11 -2.91 -12.02
C LYS A 349 -4.86 -4.19 -12.84
N CYS A 350 -5.52 -5.29 -12.51
CA CYS A 350 -5.23 -6.59 -13.14
C CYS A 350 -5.34 -6.53 -14.67
N THR A 351 -6.31 -5.79 -15.21
CA THR A 351 -6.56 -5.65 -16.66
C THR A 351 -5.42 -4.99 -17.42
N GLU A 352 -4.56 -4.21 -16.76
CA GLU A 352 -3.34 -3.65 -17.37
C GLU A 352 -2.26 -4.72 -17.57
N TRP A 353 -2.37 -5.91 -16.96
CA TRP A 353 -1.39 -7.00 -17.04
C TRP A 353 -1.68 -7.95 -18.21
N ASP A 354 -1.89 -7.38 -19.40
CA ASP A 354 -1.92 -8.15 -20.63
C ASP A 354 -0.54 -8.77 -20.96
N ALA A 355 -0.45 -9.52 -22.05
CA ALA A 355 0.81 -10.13 -22.47
C ALA A 355 1.92 -9.09 -22.73
N VAL A 356 1.59 -7.90 -23.21
CA VAL A 356 2.55 -6.84 -23.51
C VAL A 356 3.13 -6.28 -22.22
N LYS A 357 2.28 -5.93 -21.25
CA LYS A 357 2.70 -5.43 -19.94
C LYS A 357 3.47 -6.48 -19.14
N TYR A 358 3.05 -7.73 -19.22
CA TYR A 358 3.78 -8.84 -18.64
C TYR A 358 5.18 -8.97 -19.23
N ASN A 359 5.35 -8.83 -20.55
CA ASN A 359 6.67 -8.81 -21.18
C ASN A 359 7.50 -7.59 -20.76
N ILE A 360 6.89 -6.42 -20.59
CA ILE A 360 7.56 -5.24 -20.01
C ILE A 360 8.04 -5.55 -18.59
N SER A 361 7.29 -6.36 -17.83
CA SER A 361 7.71 -6.77 -16.49
C SER A 361 8.98 -7.61 -16.46
N LEU A 362 9.37 -8.22 -17.59
CA LEU A 362 10.67 -8.91 -17.72
C LEU A 362 11.85 -7.94 -17.68
N ARG A 363 11.63 -6.62 -17.78
CA ARG A 363 12.67 -5.60 -17.48
C ARG A 363 13.19 -5.68 -16.04
N LEU A 364 12.48 -6.38 -15.14
CA LEU A 364 13.04 -6.77 -13.85
C LEU A 364 14.37 -7.54 -13.99
N ILE A 365 14.58 -8.27 -15.09
CA ILE A 365 15.82 -9.00 -15.37
C ILE A 365 16.96 -8.02 -15.65
N GLU A 366 16.70 -6.96 -16.41
CA GLU A 366 17.70 -5.94 -16.71
C GLU A 366 18.09 -5.19 -15.43
N LEU A 367 17.10 -4.83 -14.59
CA LEU A 367 17.40 -4.27 -13.27
C LEU A 367 18.33 -5.19 -12.47
N VAL A 368 18.06 -6.51 -12.43
CA VAL A 368 18.91 -7.47 -11.69
C VAL A 368 20.35 -7.51 -12.22
N LYS A 369 20.54 -7.44 -13.53
CA LYS A 369 21.89 -7.36 -14.14
C LYS A 369 22.59 -6.05 -13.76
N ASP A 370 21.85 -4.95 -13.74
CA ASP A 370 22.38 -3.63 -13.43
C ASP A 370 22.74 -3.46 -11.95
N LEU A 371 22.17 -4.27 -11.05
CA LEU A 371 22.59 -4.32 -9.64
C LEU A 371 24.03 -4.83 -9.47
N ASN A 372 24.69 -5.33 -10.52
CA ASN A 372 26.08 -5.77 -10.46
C ASN A 372 26.34 -6.75 -9.30
N LEU A 373 25.41 -7.68 -9.11
CA LEU A 373 25.55 -8.78 -8.14
C LEU A 373 26.68 -9.71 -8.60
N ASN A 374 27.20 -10.57 -7.72
CA ASN A 374 28.12 -11.60 -8.21
C ASN A 374 27.39 -12.52 -9.21
N LEU A 375 28.14 -13.05 -10.18
CA LEU A 375 27.59 -13.79 -11.31
C LEU A 375 26.74 -15.01 -10.89
N ASN A 376 27.07 -15.65 -9.76
CA ASN A 376 26.30 -16.77 -9.24
C ASN A 376 24.92 -16.31 -8.71
N GLU A 377 24.89 -15.24 -7.91
CA GLU A 377 23.64 -14.67 -7.40
C GLU A 377 22.76 -14.12 -8.53
N GLU A 378 23.35 -13.40 -9.49
CA GLU A 378 22.63 -12.92 -10.67
C GLU A 378 21.97 -14.09 -11.44
N ASN A 379 22.76 -15.12 -11.78
CA ASN A 379 22.25 -16.29 -12.49
C ASN A 379 21.16 -17.03 -11.70
N GLN A 380 21.29 -17.11 -10.38
CA GLN A 380 20.26 -17.70 -9.52
C GLN A 380 18.96 -16.88 -9.54
N LEU A 381 19.04 -15.55 -9.47
CA LEU A 381 17.87 -14.67 -9.51
C LEU A 381 17.19 -14.72 -10.88
N ILE A 382 17.96 -14.59 -11.97
CA ILE A 382 17.46 -14.70 -13.33
C ILE A 382 16.84 -16.09 -13.56
N GLY A 383 17.48 -17.15 -13.06
CA GLY A 383 16.94 -18.51 -13.10
C GLY A 383 15.60 -18.64 -12.39
N LYS A 384 15.45 -18.04 -11.19
CA LYS A 384 14.17 -17.98 -10.47
C LYS A 384 13.11 -17.23 -11.29
N MET A 385 13.45 -16.07 -11.86
CA MET A 385 12.52 -15.28 -12.67
C MET A 385 12.06 -16.01 -13.93
N LYS A 386 12.97 -16.64 -14.67
CA LYS A 386 12.64 -17.47 -15.84
C LYS A 386 11.79 -18.69 -15.47
N LYS A 387 12.00 -19.25 -14.27
CA LYS A 387 11.16 -20.33 -13.75
C LYS A 387 9.74 -19.84 -13.45
N TRP A 388 9.59 -18.63 -12.91
CA TRP A 388 8.29 -17.97 -12.73
C TRP A 388 7.62 -17.67 -14.07
N GLU A 389 8.38 -17.22 -15.06
CA GLU A 389 7.90 -16.97 -16.41
C GLU A 389 7.33 -18.25 -17.05
N LYS A 390 8.07 -19.36 -16.95
CA LYS A 390 7.69 -20.63 -17.57
C LYS A 390 6.64 -21.42 -16.80
N ASN A 391 6.65 -21.35 -15.47
CA ASN A 391 5.84 -22.21 -14.59
C ASN A 391 4.84 -21.45 -13.71
N GLY A 392 4.59 -20.17 -13.98
CA GLY A 392 3.72 -19.33 -13.15
C GLY A 392 2.38 -20.00 -12.83
N GLU A 393 1.72 -20.60 -13.83
CA GLU A 393 0.45 -21.31 -13.65
C GLU A 393 0.55 -22.53 -12.72
N ASN A 394 1.59 -23.33 -12.86
CA ASN A 394 1.84 -24.47 -11.97
C ASN A 394 2.08 -23.99 -10.54
N ILE A 395 2.74 -22.85 -10.35
CA ILE A 395 2.98 -22.31 -9.02
C ILE A 395 1.69 -21.77 -8.40
N LEU A 396 0.84 -21.09 -9.19
CA LEU A 396 -0.49 -20.67 -8.71
C LEU A 396 -1.28 -21.86 -8.14
N SER A 397 -1.20 -23.05 -8.75
CA SER A 397 -1.86 -24.27 -8.23
C SER A 397 -1.42 -24.68 -6.81
N THR A 398 -0.23 -24.27 -6.38
CA THR A 398 0.30 -24.55 -5.03
C THR A 398 -0.13 -23.53 -3.98
N ILE A 399 -0.50 -22.31 -4.41
CA ILE A 399 -0.94 -21.20 -3.54
C ILE A 399 -2.28 -21.53 -2.90
N PHE A 400 -3.12 -22.20 -3.67
CA PHE A 400 -4.51 -22.51 -3.35
C PHE A 400 -4.72 -23.81 -2.54
N LYS A 401 -3.62 -24.38 -2.03
CA LYS A 401 -3.63 -25.52 -1.11
C LYS A 401 -3.20 -25.09 0.30
N ILE A 402 -3.70 -23.93 0.77
CA ILE A 402 -3.52 -23.57 2.18
C ILE A 402 -4.25 -24.66 2.99
N GLU A 403 -3.52 -25.37 3.84
CA GLU A 403 -4.16 -26.32 4.75
C GLU A 403 -5.11 -25.52 5.66
N PRO A 404 -6.40 -25.87 5.73
CA PRO A 404 -7.32 -25.15 6.59
C PRO A 404 -6.78 -25.21 8.02
N ALA A 405 -6.81 -24.06 8.71
CA ALA A 405 -6.67 -24.05 10.16
C ALA A 405 -7.66 -25.08 10.71
N THR A 406 -7.20 -25.97 11.59
CA THR A 406 -8.05 -27.05 12.09
C THR A 406 -9.32 -26.46 12.70
N ASP A 407 -10.49 -27.05 12.43
CA ASP A 407 -11.82 -26.60 12.90
C ASP A 407 -11.87 -26.26 14.41
N LYS A 408 -10.90 -26.75 15.19
CA LYS A 408 -10.73 -26.40 16.60
C LYS A 408 -10.43 -24.91 16.83
N ASP A 409 -9.61 -24.28 15.99
CA ASP A 409 -9.18 -22.89 16.20
C ASP A 409 -10.30 -21.88 15.88
N GLU A 410 -11.18 -22.21 14.93
CA GLU A 410 -12.35 -21.39 14.59
C GLU A 410 -13.47 -21.52 15.64
N VAL A 411 -13.65 -22.70 16.23
CA VAL A 411 -14.58 -22.91 17.36
C VAL A 411 -14.08 -22.25 18.65
N GLU A 412 -12.76 -22.30 18.93
CA GLU A 412 -12.15 -21.69 20.11
C GLU A 412 -12.19 -20.15 20.04
N MET A 413 -11.89 -19.55 18.88
CA MET A 413 -12.01 -18.08 18.68
C MET A 413 -13.46 -17.60 18.75
N ASN A 414 -14.41 -18.34 18.18
CA ASN A 414 -15.82 -17.97 18.25
C ASN A 414 -16.36 -18.05 19.69
N ARG A 415 -15.92 -19.04 20.49
CA ARG A 415 -16.21 -19.10 21.93
C ARG A 415 -15.64 -17.90 22.70
N GLN A 416 -14.37 -17.57 22.48
CA GLN A 416 -13.73 -16.44 23.18
C GLN A 416 -14.37 -15.09 22.84
N GLN A 417 -14.98 -14.96 21.64
CA GLN A 417 -15.69 -13.77 21.22
C GLN A 417 -17.13 -13.72 21.76
N GLU A 418 -17.82 -14.87 21.85
CA GLU A 418 -19.13 -14.99 22.51
C GLU A 418 -19.03 -14.70 24.01
N ASP A 419 -18.00 -15.20 24.70
CA ASP A 419 -17.76 -14.93 26.12
C ASP A 419 -17.46 -13.43 26.39
N LYS A 420 -16.76 -12.76 25.47
CA LYS A 420 -16.56 -11.28 25.54
C LYS A 420 -17.85 -10.51 25.32
N ASN A 421 -18.71 -10.96 24.40
CA ASN A 421 -19.98 -10.31 24.10
C ASN A 421 -21.03 -10.55 25.20
N GLU A 422 -21.05 -11.72 25.84
CA GLU A 422 -21.88 -11.99 27.03
C GLU A 422 -21.43 -11.17 28.24
N GLY A 423 -20.12 -10.96 28.43
CA GLY A 423 -19.59 -10.06 29.45
C GLY A 423 -20.08 -8.61 29.30
N ILE A 424 -20.14 -8.10 28.05
CA ILE A 424 -20.64 -6.76 27.74
C ILE A 424 -22.17 -6.69 27.91
N CYS A 425 -22.92 -7.72 27.52
CA CYS A 425 -24.37 -7.77 27.69
C CYS A 425 -24.81 -7.84 29.17
N ASN A 426 -24.02 -8.52 30.02
CA ASN A 426 -24.27 -8.59 31.46
C ASN A 426 -23.89 -7.31 32.21
N TYR A 427 -23.00 -6.49 31.66
CA TYR A 427 -22.69 -5.16 32.19
C TYR A 427 -23.88 -4.20 32.04
N PHE A 428 -24.55 -4.21 30.88
CA PHE A 428 -25.73 -3.35 30.62
C PHE A 428 -27.00 -3.80 31.34
N LYS A 429 -27.11 -5.08 31.76
CA LYS A 429 -28.24 -5.57 32.57
C LYS A 429 -28.13 -5.26 34.06
N ARG A 430 -27.00 -4.73 34.54
CA ARG A 430 -26.80 -4.35 35.95
C ARG A 430 -26.96 -2.85 36.23
N GLU A 431 -27.09 -2.02 35.20
CA GLU A 431 -27.30 -0.57 35.33
C GLU A 431 -28.72 -0.08 34.93
N ILE A 432 -29.68 -1.00 34.84
CA ILE A 432 -31.13 -0.71 34.81
C ILE A 432 -31.74 -1.45 36.01
#